data_AF-A0A0F2Q2A8-F1
#
_entry.id   AF-A0A0F2Q2A8-F1
#
_cell.length_a   1.000
_cell.length_b   1.000
_cell.length_c   1.000
_cell.angle_alpha   90.00
_cell.angle_beta   90.00
_cell.angle_gamma   90.00
#
_symmetry.space_group_name_H-M   'P 1'
#
loop_
_entity.id
_entity.type
_entity.pdbx_description
1 polymer ?
#
loop_
_entity_poly.entity_id
_entity_poly.type
_entity_poly.pdbx_seq_one_letter_code
_entity_poly.pdbx_strand_id
1 'polypeptide(L)'
;MVKLTIDGHTIKAARGAAKRRETTEYRDQDTPGLMLRVRDGACHWLWAKRDGKLSLCRLGTIEVDELAKLRTLVKRLKIEVAEDRDPKILVKAFIESGGVDIQKSVERAGVAAGEWTWETMRDRYLEYAKDTLSKATYDGYRKAIGAYEEGVIAGDFKNLCGMPIKSITPSDISAVLLSIQDRGKAKGKGSHWNQMRLTHATIRSCFKWATSPEVYKNSQLVMNVSMMVPVPKRPKKDAADTRAKATFTPILASPLELHNFAFKWLTTNYECHPSIVNAIRLQLLTGQRIETVVSAHKSEFVRTLGRPWRYVWALGPDKQGAYRLLPLPDVASYTVHEMLTDEELIVDENVHLFPPLRPDKGKSTDRSHGHLSYSAIKNAIIEARKKGGPLPTTFRGTHDHRRAFTTHMDDWTTLGFVDGKSVETVTHKNEGRESVSQSIYNYDEKLKEKFRVLQTYENKVLYAPTGGVRDEYHDRYWTLNPHNLDP
;
A
#
# COMPACT_ATOMS: atom_id res chain seq x y z
N MET A 1 38.19 -13.38 -49.92
CA MET A 1 37.50 -13.16 -48.62
C MET A 1 38.34 -13.83 -47.56
N VAL A 2 38.76 -13.09 -46.52
CA VAL A 2 39.67 -13.64 -45.50
C VAL A 2 38.91 -13.74 -44.17
N LYS A 3 38.79 -14.94 -43.63
CA LYS A 3 38.30 -15.17 -42.25
C LYS A 3 39.50 -15.01 -41.32
N LEU A 4 39.41 -14.06 -40.40
CA LEU A 4 40.49 -13.77 -39.45
C LEU A 4 39.88 -13.09 -38.22
N THR A 5 40.58 -13.14 -37.08
CA THR A 5 40.21 -12.33 -35.91
C THR A 5 40.50 -10.88 -36.24
N ILE A 6 39.46 -10.02 -36.26
CA ILE A 6 39.66 -8.61 -36.54
C ILE A 6 40.33 -7.97 -35.32
N ASP A 7 41.48 -7.36 -35.54
CA ASP A 7 42.31 -6.72 -34.52
C ASP A 7 42.88 -5.38 -35.03
N GLY A 8 43.75 -4.75 -34.24
CA GLY A 8 44.38 -3.48 -34.63
C GLY A 8 45.20 -3.57 -35.94
N HIS A 9 45.81 -4.72 -36.23
CA HIS A 9 46.56 -4.94 -37.48
C HIS A 9 45.62 -5.04 -38.68
N THR A 10 44.51 -5.75 -38.53
CA THR A 10 43.46 -5.86 -39.54
C THR A 10 42.87 -4.48 -39.87
N ILE A 11 42.63 -3.66 -38.86
CA ILE A 11 42.11 -2.29 -39.04
C ILE A 11 43.12 -1.42 -39.80
N LYS A 12 44.43 -1.51 -39.47
CA LYS A 12 45.49 -0.82 -40.23
C LYS A 12 45.55 -1.29 -41.68
N ALA A 13 45.47 -2.61 -41.92
CA ALA A 13 45.45 -3.19 -43.26
C ALA A 13 44.24 -2.71 -44.07
N ALA A 14 43.05 -2.65 -43.45
CA ALA A 14 41.83 -2.15 -44.08
C ALA A 14 41.92 -0.65 -44.42
N ARG A 15 42.53 0.18 -43.55
CA ARG A 15 42.84 1.58 -43.86
C ARG A 15 43.80 1.71 -45.05
N GLY A 16 44.81 0.85 -45.13
CA GLY A 16 45.74 0.80 -46.24
C GLY A 16 45.06 0.42 -47.56
N ALA A 17 44.23 -0.62 -47.55
CA ALA A 17 43.42 -1.04 -48.69
C ALA A 17 42.46 0.08 -49.16
N ALA A 18 41.86 0.82 -48.21
CA ALA A 18 40.99 1.95 -48.53
C ALA A 18 41.77 3.07 -49.26
N LYS A 19 42.99 3.41 -48.81
CA LYS A 19 43.84 4.39 -49.49
C LYS A 19 44.18 3.96 -50.92
N ARG A 20 44.40 2.67 -51.14
CA ARG A 20 44.67 2.09 -52.48
C ARG A 20 43.41 1.85 -53.32
N ARG A 21 42.22 2.17 -52.80
CA ARG A 21 40.90 1.91 -53.42
C ARG A 21 40.68 0.44 -53.77
N GLU A 22 41.31 -0.46 -53.01
CA GLU A 22 41.12 -1.90 -53.15
C GLU A 22 39.78 -2.33 -52.53
N THR A 23 39.12 -3.31 -53.14
CA THR A 23 37.89 -3.89 -52.58
C THR A 23 38.24 -5.13 -51.78
N THR A 24 38.06 -5.05 -50.45
CA THR A 24 38.42 -6.14 -49.53
C THR A 24 37.36 -6.32 -48.46
N GLU A 25 37.07 -7.58 -48.09
CA GLU A 25 36.18 -7.93 -46.99
C GLU A 25 36.90 -8.78 -45.95
N TYR A 26 36.86 -8.32 -44.70
CA TYR A 26 37.33 -9.02 -43.51
C TYR A 26 36.14 -9.46 -42.68
N ARG A 27 36.08 -10.73 -42.27
CA ARG A 27 35.01 -11.25 -41.40
C ARG A 27 35.59 -11.65 -40.07
N ASP A 28 34.97 -11.17 -38.99
CA ASP A 28 35.41 -11.45 -37.63
C ASP A 28 35.11 -12.90 -37.26
N GLN A 29 36.15 -13.61 -36.82
CA GLN A 29 36.02 -14.99 -36.36
C GLN A 29 35.38 -15.07 -34.97
N ASP A 30 35.67 -14.10 -34.09
CA ASP A 30 35.19 -14.11 -32.70
C ASP A 30 33.70 -13.75 -32.59
N THR A 31 33.19 -12.90 -33.50
CA THR A 31 31.78 -12.50 -33.53
C THR A 31 31.18 -12.77 -34.91
N PRO A 32 30.61 -13.97 -35.13
CA PRO A 32 30.02 -14.34 -36.41
C PRO A 32 28.95 -13.35 -36.87
N GLY A 33 29.15 -12.79 -38.07
CA GLY A 33 28.28 -11.77 -38.66
C GLY A 33 28.88 -10.36 -38.63
N LEU A 34 29.83 -10.06 -37.73
CA LEU A 34 30.57 -8.79 -37.81
C LEU A 34 31.56 -8.84 -38.98
N MET A 35 31.55 -7.79 -39.81
CA MET A 35 32.47 -7.68 -40.94
C MET A 35 32.94 -6.24 -41.16
N LEU A 36 34.13 -6.12 -41.73
CA LEU A 36 34.69 -4.86 -42.19
C LEU A 36 34.82 -4.93 -43.72
N ARG A 37 34.20 -3.98 -44.42
CA ARG A 37 34.25 -3.90 -45.89
C ARG A 37 34.93 -2.61 -46.31
N VAL A 38 35.93 -2.76 -47.17
CA VAL A 38 36.54 -1.66 -47.92
C VAL A 38 35.96 -1.67 -49.33
N ARG A 39 35.42 -0.54 -49.77
CA ARG A 39 34.92 -0.34 -51.14
C ARG A 39 34.99 1.14 -51.49
N ASP A 40 35.39 1.46 -52.73
CA ASP A 40 35.40 2.82 -53.27
C ASP A 40 36.15 3.84 -52.39
N GLY A 41 37.25 3.39 -51.76
CA GLY A 41 38.07 4.22 -50.87
C GLY A 41 37.48 4.49 -49.48
N ALA A 42 36.32 3.92 -49.16
CA ALA A 42 35.71 3.99 -47.83
C ALA A 42 35.75 2.61 -47.14
N CYS A 43 35.79 2.63 -45.81
CA CYS A 43 35.76 1.43 -44.99
C CYS A 43 34.58 1.51 -44.02
N HIS A 44 33.78 0.45 -43.96
CA HIS A 44 32.55 0.39 -43.18
C HIS A 44 32.51 -0.88 -42.32
N TRP A 45 32.00 -0.72 -41.11
CA TRP A 45 31.54 -1.83 -40.28
C TRP A 45 30.16 -2.26 -40.76
N LEU A 46 29.97 -3.55 -40.97
CA LEU A 46 28.66 -4.12 -41.33
C LEU A 46 28.35 -5.34 -40.46
N TRP A 47 27.05 -5.58 -40.31
CA TRP A 47 26.52 -6.83 -39.81
C TRP A 47 25.96 -7.64 -40.99
N ALA A 48 26.63 -8.74 -41.32
CA ALA A 48 26.21 -9.72 -42.31
C ALA A 48 25.15 -10.66 -41.71
N LYS A 49 23.96 -10.64 -42.31
CA LYS A 49 22.84 -11.54 -42.04
C LYS A 49 22.73 -12.58 -43.15
N ARG A 50 21.85 -13.57 -42.97
CA ARG A 50 21.55 -14.58 -44.01
C ARG A 50 21.02 -13.91 -45.29
N ASP A 51 20.17 -12.89 -45.13
CA ASP A 51 19.42 -12.28 -46.24
C ASP A 51 19.98 -10.91 -46.67
N GLY A 52 21.19 -10.56 -46.24
CA GLY A 52 21.82 -9.29 -46.64
C GLY A 52 22.86 -8.76 -45.67
N LYS A 53 23.26 -7.50 -45.86
CA LYS A 53 24.24 -6.81 -45.03
C LYS A 53 23.65 -5.50 -44.52
N LEU A 54 23.74 -5.24 -43.22
CA LEU A 54 23.35 -3.96 -42.60
C LEU A 54 24.60 -3.14 -42.32
N SER A 55 24.69 -1.93 -42.84
CA SER A 55 25.77 -0.99 -42.49
C SER A 55 25.60 -0.55 -41.04
N LEU A 56 26.65 -0.69 -40.23
CA LEU A 56 26.67 -0.22 -38.84
C LEU A 56 27.18 1.22 -38.79
N CYS A 57 28.42 1.45 -39.21
CA CYS A 57 29.02 2.79 -39.24
C CYS A 57 30.28 2.81 -40.11
N ARG A 58 30.86 4.00 -40.36
CA ARG A 58 32.14 4.14 -41.06
C ARG A 58 33.30 3.82 -40.10
N LEU A 59 34.38 3.25 -40.64
CA LEU A 59 35.61 3.06 -39.88
C LEU A 59 36.17 4.44 -39.48
N GLY A 60 36.33 4.67 -38.17
CA GLY A 60 36.71 5.96 -37.59
C GLY A 60 35.57 6.70 -36.87
N THR A 61 34.32 6.24 -37.00
CA THR A 61 33.22 6.70 -36.12
C THR A 61 33.35 6.18 -34.69
N ILE A 62 34.10 5.09 -34.52
CA ILE A 62 34.34 4.37 -33.27
C ILE A 62 35.85 4.14 -33.17
N GLU A 63 36.43 4.34 -31.99
CA GLU A 63 37.87 4.18 -31.74
C GLU A 63 38.29 2.69 -31.85
N VAL A 64 39.59 2.45 -32.07
CA VAL A 64 40.11 1.10 -32.35
C VAL A 64 40.01 0.17 -31.12
N ASP A 65 40.10 0.72 -29.92
CA ASP A 65 39.95 0.03 -28.64
C ASP A 65 38.48 -0.32 -28.30
N GLU A 66 37.52 0.22 -29.03
CA GLU A 66 36.09 0.00 -28.82
C GLU A 66 35.51 -1.18 -29.63
N LEU A 67 36.35 -2.01 -30.25
CA LEU A 67 35.92 -3.20 -31.01
C LEU A 67 35.03 -4.14 -30.18
N ALA A 68 35.30 -4.26 -28.87
CA ALA A 68 34.48 -5.07 -27.95
C ALA A 68 33.02 -4.56 -27.89
N LYS A 69 32.80 -3.26 -28.03
CA LYS A 69 31.46 -2.65 -28.05
C LYS A 69 30.72 -3.01 -29.33
N LEU A 70 31.39 -2.95 -30.49
CA LEU A 70 30.82 -3.41 -31.77
C LEU A 70 30.45 -4.89 -31.75
N ARG A 71 31.30 -5.74 -31.16
CA ARG A 71 30.99 -7.16 -30.99
C ARG A 71 29.76 -7.38 -30.12
N THR A 72 29.61 -6.60 -29.06
CA THR A 72 28.44 -6.63 -28.18
C THR A 72 27.18 -6.12 -28.88
N LEU A 73 27.28 -5.04 -29.67
CA LEU A 73 26.18 -4.54 -30.51
C LEU A 73 25.69 -5.62 -31.47
N VAL A 74 26.58 -6.32 -32.18
CA VAL A 74 26.19 -7.41 -33.11
C VAL A 74 25.48 -8.55 -32.37
N LYS A 75 25.92 -8.92 -31.16
CA LYS A 75 25.20 -9.89 -30.33
C LYS A 75 23.79 -9.40 -30.00
N ARG A 76 23.63 -8.12 -29.65
CA ARG A 76 22.31 -7.53 -29.36
C ARG A 76 21.43 -7.44 -30.60
N LEU A 77 21.95 -7.06 -31.76
CA LEU A 77 21.21 -7.00 -33.02
C LEU A 77 20.62 -8.35 -33.43
N LYS A 78 21.31 -9.46 -33.11
CA LYS A 78 20.74 -10.82 -33.30
C LYS A 78 19.51 -11.05 -32.42
N ILE A 79 19.52 -10.56 -31.18
CA ILE A 79 18.39 -10.64 -30.26
C ILE A 79 17.24 -9.77 -30.77
N GLU A 80 17.52 -8.55 -31.23
CA GLU A 80 16.49 -7.66 -31.82
C GLU A 80 15.75 -8.32 -32.99
N VAL A 81 16.49 -8.97 -33.90
CA VAL A 81 15.87 -9.71 -35.02
C VAL A 81 15.10 -10.94 -34.54
N ALA A 82 15.57 -11.64 -33.51
CA ALA A 82 14.83 -12.76 -32.93
C ALA A 82 13.53 -12.33 -32.23
N GLU A 83 13.47 -11.08 -31.75
CA GLU A 83 12.30 -10.45 -31.13
C GLU A 83 11.45 -9.65 -32.13
N ASP A 84 11.68 -9.82 -33.44
CA ASP A 84 10.95 -9.15 -34.54
C ASP A 84 11.00 -7.61 -34.49
N ARG A 85 12.10 -7.03 -33.99
CA ARG A 85 12.34 -5.58 -33.95
C ARG A 85 13.26 -5.13 -35.06
N ASP A 86 13.08 -3.90 -35.58
CA ASP A 86 13.94 -3.36 -36.64
C ASP A 86 15.35 -3.03 -36.10
N PRO A 87 16.39 -3.79 -36.51
CA PRO A 87 17.76 -3.56 -36.05
C PRO A 87 18.32 -2.20 -36.46
N LYS A 88 17.75 -1.53 -37.47
CA LYS A 88 18.21 -0.19 -37.90
C LYS A 88 18.01 0.87 -36.81
N ILE A 89 16.95 0.74 -35.99
CA ILE A 89 16.65 1.68 -34.92
C ILE A 89 17.75 1.62 -33.84
N LEU A 90 18.15 0.40 -33.45
CA LEU A 90 19.24 0.20 -32.50
C LEU A 90 20.58 0.70 -33.04
N VAL A 91 20.88 0.45 -34.32
CA VAL A 91 22.11 0.97 -34.95
C VAL A 91 22.14 2.49 -34.92
N LYS A 92 21.03 3.15 -35.27
CA LYS A 92 20.93 4.62 -35.24
C LYS A 92 21.16 5.16 -33.81
N ALA A 93 20.47 4.59 -32.82
CA ALA A 93 20.61 4.99 -31.42
C ALA A 93 22.04 4.79 -30.89
N PHE A 94 22.70 3.69 -31.30
CA PHE A 94 24.09 3.41 -30.93
C PHE A 94 25.06 4.45 -31.49
N ILE A 95 24.92 4.83 -32.76
CA ILE A 95 25.74 5.88 -33.39
C ILE A 95 25.51 7.24 -32.71
N GLU A 96 24.25 7.62 -32.46
CA GLU A 96 23.89 8.88 -31.79
C GLU A 96 24.41 8.97 -30.35
N SER A 97 24.61 7.83 -29.69
CA SER A 97 25.23 7.76 -28.36
C SER A 97 26.77 7.83 -28.39
N GLY A 98 27.38 7.94 -29.58
CA GLY A 98 28.82 7.85 -29.76
C GLY A 98 29.40 6.46 -29.51
N GLY A 99 28.57 5.41 -29.52
CA GLY A 99 28.98 4.04 -29.24
C GLY A 99 29.40 3.78 -27.78
N VAL A 100 29.13 4.72 -26.87
CA VAL A 100 29.64 4.68 -25.49
C VAL A 100 28.90 3.66 -24.62
N ASP A 101 27.58 3.52 -24.82
CA ASP A 101 26.71 2.73 -23.95
C ASP A 101 25.61 2.00 -24.75
N ILE A 102 25.75 0.69 -24.88
CA ILE A 102 24.81 -0.18 -25.61
C ILE A 102 23.46 -0.24 -24.88
N GLN A 103 23.45 -0.20 -23.55
CA GLN A 103 22.22 -0.30 -22.77
C GLN A 103 21.35 0.94 -23.00
N LYS A 104 21.94 2.13 -22.91
CA LYS A 104 21.25 3.39 -23.25
C LYS A 104 20.77 3.43 -24.71
N SER A 105 21.52 2.79 -25.62
CA SER A 105 21.13 2.69 -27.02
C SER A 105 19.91 1.80 -27.22
N VAL A 106 19.83 0.68 -26.50
CA VAL A 106 18.65 -0.21 -26.48
C VAL A 106 17.44 0.53 -25.90
N GLU A 107 17.61 1.27 -24.81
CA GLU A 107 16.55 2.08 -24.21
C GLU A 107 16.00 3.12 -25.20
N ARG A 108 16.88 3.92 -25.83
CA ARG A 108 16.47 4.91 -26.84
C ARG A 108 15.77 4.26 -28.03
N ALA A 109 16.25 3.10 -28.48
CA ALA A 109 15.65 2.38 -29.59
C ALA A 109 14.24 1.85 -29.24
N GLY A 110 14.04 1.34 -28.03
CA GLY A 110 12.73 0.90 -27.54
C GLY A 110 11.71 2.05 -27.50
N VAL A 111 12.11 3.21 -26.96
CA VAL A 111 11.24 4.41 -26.95
C VAL A 111 10.89 4.84 -28.39
N ALA A 112 11.88 4.89 -29.28
CA ALA A 112 11.66 5.26 -30.69
C ALA A 112 10.75 4.27 -31.44
N ALA A 113 10.74 2.99 -31.01
CA ALA A 113 9.85 1.97 -31.54
C ALA A 113 8.42 2.00 -30.93
N GLY A 114 8.13 2.96 -30.04
CA GLY A 114 6.82 3.10 -29.40
C GLY A 114 6.58 2.13 -28.24
N GLU A 115 7.63 1.52 -27.68
CA GLU A 115 7.48 0.70 -26.48
C GLU A 115 7.05 1.55 -25.28
N TRP A 116 6.21 0.97 -24.41
CA TRP A 116 5.83 1.66 -23.18
C TRP A 116 7.05 1.94 -22.31
N THR A 117 7.13 3.15 -21.78
CA THR A 117 8.08 3.48 -20.72
C THR A 117 7.55 3.05 -19.35
N TRP A 118 8.41 3.08 -18.34
CA TRP A 118 8.02 2.91 -16.94
C TRP A 118 6.83 3.81 -16.56
N GLU A 119 6.87 5.10 -16.90
CA GLU A 119 5.79 6.05 -16.61
C GLU A 119 4.49 5.67 -17.32
N THR A 120 4.59 5.30 -18.59
CA THR A 120 3.42 4.88 -19.38
C THR A 120 2.72 3.68 -18.72
N MET A 121 3.51 2.68 -18.31
CA MET A 121 2.97 1.51 -17.60
C MET A 121 2.44 1.86 -16.21
N ARG A 122 3.17 2.68 -15.45
CA ARG A 122 2.80 3.15 -14.11
C ARG A 122 1.45 3.88 -14.13
N ASP A 123 1.28 4.82 -15.05
CA ASP A 123 0.13 5.71 -15.08
C ASP A 123 -1.13 4.95 -15.55
N ARG A 124 -1.00 4.12 -16.60
CA ARG A 124 -2.10 3.24 -17.03
C ARG A 124 -2.47 2.20 -15.95
N TYR A 125 -1.50 1.68 -15.22
CA TYR A 125 -1.79 0.80 -14.08
C TYR A 125 -2.54 1.53 -12.97
N LEU A 126 -2.20 2.79 -12.70
CA LEU A 126 -2.88 3.60 -11.70
C LEU A 126 -4.31 3.95 -12.09
N GLU A 127 -4.58 4.18 -13.38
CA GLU A 127 -5.95 4.30 -13.90
C GLU A 127 -6.75 3.02 -13.63
N TYR A 128 -6.22 1.87 -14.03
CA TYR A 128 -6.83 0.56 -13.72
C TYR A 128 -7.05 0.35 -12.22
N ALA A 129 -6.04 0.69 -11.39
CA ALA A 129 -6.11 0.52 -9.95
C ALA A 129 -7.15 1.44 -9.30
N LYS A 130 -7.35 2.65 -9.84
CA LYS A 130 -8.38 3.59 -9.38
C LYS A 130 -9.78 3.04 -9.59
N ASP A 131 -10.00 2.33 -10.70
CA ASP A 131 -11.32 1.81 -11.09
C ASP A 131 -11.63 0.45 -10.45
N THR A 132 -10.60 -0.34 -10.12
CA THR A 132 -10.77 -1.73 -9.65
C THR A 132 -10.44 -1.97 -8.19
N LEU A 133 -9.67 -1.09 -7.54
CA LEU A 133 -9.24 -1.24 -6.16
C LEU A 133 -9.91 -0.21 -5.25
N SER A 134 -9.87 -0.46 -3.94
CA SER A 134 -10.33 0.54 -2.98
C SER A 134 -9.49 1.82 -3.07
N LYS A 135 -10.12 2.97 -2.84
CA LYS A 135 -9.46 4.29 -2.84
C LYS A 135 -8.18 4.32 -1.97
N ALA A 136 -8.23 3.71 -0.79
CA ALA A 136 -7.07 3.62 0.11
C ALA A 136 -5.91 2.80 -0.50
N THR A 137 -6.21 1.74 -1.24
CA THR A 137 -5.21 0.92 -1.93
C THR A 137 -4.60 1.71 -3.09
N TYR A 138 -5.43 2.36 -3.91
CA TYR A 138 -5.01 3.24 -4.99
C TYR A 138 -4.08 4.36 -4.47
N ASP A 139 -4.51 5.09 -3.43
CA ASP A 139 -3.71 6.17 -2.84
C ASP A 139 -2.38 5.66 -2.28
N GLY A 140 -2.38 4.47 -1.67
CA GLY A 140 -1.18 3.79 -1.20
C GLY A 140 -0.24 3.41 -2.35
N TYR A 141 -0.77 2.84 -3.43
CA TYR A 141 -0.02 2.44 -4.61
C TYR A 141 0.57 3.62 -5.34
N ARG A 142 -0.21 4.67 -5.58
CA ARG A 142 0.23 5.93 -6.19
C ARG A 142 1.43 6.53 -5.46
N LYS A 143 1.41 6.55 -4.13
CA LYS A 143 2.54 7.01 -3.30
C LYS A 143 3.74 6.06 -3.39
N ALA A 144 3.52 4.75 -3.45
CA ALA A 144 4.57 3.75 -3.38
C ALA A 144 5.41 3.62 -4.66
N ILE A 145 4.86 3.98 -5.82
CA ILE A 145 5.54 3.89 -7.12
C ILE A 145 6.03 5.23 -7.67
N GLY A 146 6.14 6.24 -6.80
CA GLY A 146 6.71 7.54 -7.17
C GLY A 146 5.86 8.36 -8.15
N ALA A 147 4.55 8.09 -8.26
CA ALA A 147 3.63 8.85 -9.12
C ALA A 147 3.17 10.19 -8.49
N TYR A 148 3.76 10.57 -7.35
CA TYR A 148 3.58 11.87 -6.73
C TYR A 148 4.89 12.63 -6.89
N GLU A 149 4.97 13.55 -7.84
CA GLU A 149 6.22 14.20 -8.28
C GLU A 149 6.91 14.96 -7.15
N GLU A 150 6.14 15.63 -6.29
CA GLU A 150 6.62 16.31 -5.08
C GLU A 150 6.98 15.34 -3.94
N GLY A 151 6.74 14.04 -4.16
CA GLY A 151 6.90 13.01 -3.14
C GLY A 151 8.35 12.59 -3.00
N VAL A 152 8.77 12.38 -1.75
CA VAL A 152 10.13 11.93 -1.41
C VAL A 152 10.50 10.61 -2.11
N ILE A 153 9.52 9.79 -2.52
CA ILE A 153 9.73 8.51 -3.20
C ILE A 153 10.01 8.69 -4.70
N ALA A 154 9.58 9.78 -5.35
CA ALA A 154 9.78 9.96 -6.78
C ALA A 154 11.27 9.92 -7.16
N GLY A 155 12.14 10.49 -6.32
CA GLY A 155 13.58 10.44 -6.50
C GLY A 155 14.18 9.02 -6.48
N ASP A 156 13.56 8.09 -5.74
CA ASP A 156 14.02 6.70 -5.66
C ASP A 156 13.84 5.94 -7.01
N PHE A 157 13.01 6.47 -7.92
CA PHE A 157 12.70 5.89 -9.24
C PHE A 157 13.53 6.45 -10.40
N LYS A 158 14.48 7.37 -10.14
CA LYS A 158 15.26 8.07 -11.18
C LYS A 158 15.85 7.16 -12.26
N ASN A 159 16.30 5.96 -11.88
CA ASN A 159 16.93 5.01 -12.81
C ASN A 159 15.92 4.26 -13.70
N LEU A 160 14.63 4.26 -13.37
CA LEU A 160 13.58 3.71 -14.22
C LEU A 160 12.94 4.76 -15.11
N CYS A 161 13.15 6.05 -14.83
CA CYS A 161 12.46 7.11 -15.56
C CYS A 161 12.84 7.12 -17.04
N GLY A 162 11.83 7.11 -17.92
CA GLY A 162 11.98 7.05 -19.38
C GLY A 162 12.45 5.71 -19.94
N MET A 163 12.72 4.71 -19.09
CA MET A 163 13.19 3.40 -19.52
C MET A 163 12.04 2.59 -20.15
N PRO A 164 12.23 1.99 -21.34
CA PRO A 164 11.26 1.04 -21.88
C PRO A 164 11.06 -0.14 -20.94
N ILE A 165 9.80 -0.56 -20.75
CA ILE A 165 9.47 -1.62 -19.78
C ILE A 165 10.12 -2.96 -20.09
N LYS A 166 10.44 -3.25 -21.36
CA LYS A 166 11.14 -4.47 -21.78
C LYS A 166 12.63 -4.44 -21.46
N SER A 167 13.20 -3.26 -21.25
CA SER A 167 14.60 -3.07 -20.88
C SER A 167 14.83 -3.08 -19.38
N ILE A 168 13.76 -2.97 -18.57
CA ILE A 168 13.84 -3.02 -17.11
C ILE A 168 14.30 -4.40 -16.65
N THR A 169 15.36 -4.44 -15.85
CA THR A 169 15.94 -5.66 -15.30
C THR A 169 15.62 -5.81 -13.80
N PRO A 170 15.84 -7.00 -13.21
CA PRO A 170 15.75 -7.18 -11.76
C PRO A 170 16.72 -6.29 -10.97
N SER A 171 17.87 -5.93 -11.56
CA SER A 171 18.85 -5.02 -10.95
C SER A 171 18.29 -3.61 -10.80
N ASP A 172 17.56 -3.11 -11.80
CA ASP A 172 16.99 -1.76 -11.77
C ASP A 172 15.92 -1.63 -10.68
N ILE A 173 15.06 -2.65 -10.55
CA ILE A 173 14.07 -2.73 -9.47
C ILE A 173 14.78 -2.82 -8.12
N SER A 174 15.87 -3.59 -8.01
CA SER A 174 16.64 -3.70 -6.77
C SER A 174 17.29 -2.35 -6.40
N ALA A 175 17.74 -1.56 -7.38
CA ALA A 175 18.29 -0.23 -7.15
C ALA A 175 17.26 0.73 -6.55
N VAL A 176 16.00 0.69 -6.98
CA VAL A 176 14.90 1.46 -6.36
C VAL A 176 14.74 1.09 -4.87
N LEU A 177 14.70 -0.21 -4.57
CA LEU A 177 14.53 -0.68 -3.19
C LEU A 177 15.73 -0.30 -2.30
N LEU A 178 16.94 -0.42 -2.82
CA LEU A 178 18.16 0.00 -2.13
C LEU A 178 18.17 1.51 -1.87
N SER A 179 17.73 2.31 -2.84
CA SER A 179 17.59 3.77 -2.67
C SER A 179 16.67 4.13 -1.49
N ILE A 180 15.49 3.48 -1.40
CA ILE A 180 14.56 3.63 -0.27
C ILE A 180 15.22 3.20 1.05
N GLN A 181 15.96 2.09 1.02
CA GLN A 181 16.67 1.57 2.19
C GLN A 181 17.72 2.55 2.69
N ASP A 182 18.53 3.10 1.79
CA ASP A 182 19.61 4.02 2.09
C ASP A 182 19.07 5.33 2.67
N ARG A 183 17.96 5.83 2.12
CA ARG A 183 17.21 6.96 2.71
C ARG A 183 16.69 6.64 4.11
N GLY A 184 16.36 5.38 4.37
CA GLY A 184 15.98 4.88 5.70
C GLY A 184 17.15 4.83 6.68
N LYS A 185 18.37 4.49 6.24
CA LYS A 185 19.55 4.32 7.12
C LYS A 185 19.83 5.55 7.98
N ALA A 186 19.68 6.75 7.42
CA ALA A 186 19.85 8.02 8.15
C ALA A 186 18.88 8.18 9.35
N LYS A 187 17.75 7.46 9.35
CA LYS A 187 16.73 7.46 10.43
C LYS A 187 16.79 6.24 11.34
N GLY A 188 17.75 5.34 11.12
CA GLY A 188 17.96 4.12 11.92
C GLY A 188 17.68 2.80 11.19
N LYS A 189 18.22 1.72 11.73
CA LYS A 189 18.16 0.35 11.16
C LYS A 189 16.69 -0.10 10.98
N GLY A 190 16.32 -0.44 9.75
CA GLY A 190 14.96 -0.88 9.40
C GLY A 190 13.92 0.24 9.28
N SER A 191 14.34 1.51 9.34
CA SER A 191 13.49 2.62 8.93
C SER A 191 13.10 2.46 7.46
N HIS A 192 11.86 2.86 7.13
CA HIS A 192 11.24 2.71 5.80
C HIS A 192 11.07 1.27 5.28
N TRP A 193 11.27 0.20 6.07
CA TRP A 193 11.03 -1.18 5.63
C TRP A 193 9.60 -1.40 5.10
N ASN A 194 8.59 -0.88 5.80
CA ASN A 194 7.19 -0.96 5.34
C ASN A 194 7.02 -0.30 3.97
N GLN A 195 7.70 0.83 3.74
CA GLN A 195 7.68 1.53 2.46
C GLN A 195 8.32 0.70 1.36
N MET A 196 9.51 0.13 1.60
CA MET A 196 10.17 -0.77 0.65
C MET A 196 9.28 -1.96 0.27
N ARG A 197 8.65 -2.59 1.27
CA ARG A 197 7.75 -3.72 1.05
C ARG A 197 6.53 -3.33 0.23
N LEU A 198 5.92 -2.17 0.53
CA LEU A 198 4.78 -1.66 -0.24
C LEU A 198 5.20 -1.34 -1.68
N THR A 199 6.33 -0.64 -1.87
CA THR A 199 6.88 -0.33 -3.20
C THR A 199 7.16 -1.58 -4.02
N HIS A 200 7.82 -2.60 -3.44
CA HIS A 200 8.05 -3.88 -4.12
C HIS A 200 6.73 -4.57 -4.51
N ALA A 201 5.77 -4.61 -3.58
CA ALA A 201 4.45 -5.20 -3.85
C ALA A 201 3.71 -4.46 -4.97
N THR A 202 3.75 -3.12 -4.99
CA THR A 202 3.10 -2.34 -6.04
C THR A 202 3.78 -2.49 -7.39
N ILE A 203 5.12 -2.44 -7.47
CA ILE A 203 5.87 -2.73 -8.71
C ILE A 203 5.47 -4.10 -9.24
N ARG A 204 5.38 -5.10 -8.36
CA ARG A 204 4.96 -6.45 -8.73
C ARG A 204 3.54 -6.52 -9.27
N SER A 205 2.63 -5.75 -8.69
CA SER A 205 1.27 -5.62 -9.21
C SER A 205 1.24 -4.91 -10.58
N CYS A 206 2.04 -3.87 -10.81
CA CYS A 206 2.15 -3.19 -12.11
C CYS A 206 2.58 -4.18 -13.20
N PHE A 207 3.68 -4.91 -12.98
CA PHE A 207 4.19 -5.88 -13.95
C PHE A 207 3.23 -7.07 -14.14
N LYS A 208 2.55 -7.52 -13.07
CA LYS A 208 1.52 -8.57 -13.17
C LYS A 208 0.35 -8.12 -14.05
N TRP A 209 -0.09 -6.87 -13.88
CA TRP A 209 -1.14 -6.28 -14.72
C TRP A 209 -0.68 -6.13 -16.17
N ALA A 210 0.53 -5.61 -16.40
CA ALA A 210 1.07 -5.42 -17.75
C ALA A 210 1.28 -6.74 -18.52
N THR A 211 1.51 -7.86 -17.82
CA THR A 211 1.64 -9.21 -18.39
C THR A 211 0.30 -9.95 -18.52
N SER A 212 -0.82 -9.34 -18.10
CA SER A 212 -2.13 -9.98 -18.22
C SER A 212 -2.58 -10.11 -19.70
N PRO A 213 -3.37 -11.13 -20.06
CA PRO A 213 -3.80 -11.35 -21.44
C PRO A 213 -4.49 -10.13 -22.09
N GLU A 214 -5.25 -9.38 -21.30
CA GLU A 214 -5.98 -8.20 -21.74
C GLU A 214 -5.06 -7.03 -22.12
N VAL A 215 -3.96 -6.86 -21.37
CA VAL A 215 -3.04 -5.73 -21.51
C VAL A 215 -1.85 -6.07 -22.40
N TYR A 216 -1.49 -7.37 -22.51
CA TYR A 216 -0.34 -7.87 -23.25
C TYR A 216 -0.28 -7.36 -24.70
N LYS A 217 -1.44 -7.23 -25.37
CA LYS A 217 -1.52 -6.71 -26.75
C LYS A 217 -0.89 -5.32 -26.90
N ASN A 218 -0.96 -4.50 -25.86
CA ASN A 218 -0.41 -3.15 -25.87
C ASN A 218 0.96 -3.06 -25.19
N SER A 219 1.15 -3.75 -24.07
CA SER A 219 2.43 -3.69 -23.32
C SER A 219 3.53 -4.50 -24.00
N GLN A 220 3.16 -5.57 -24.72
CA GLN A 220 4.07 -6.56 -25.32
C GLN A 220 5.09 -7.12 -24.29
N LEU A 221 4.73 -7.10 -23.01
CA LEU A 221 5.61 -7.53 -21.93
C LEU A 221 5.35 -9.01 -21.62
N VAL A 222 6.34 -9.86 -21.93
CA VAL A 222 6.21 -11.31 -21.82
C VAL A 222 6.39 -11.80 -20.38
N MET A 223 7.20 -11.12 -19.58
CA MET A 223 7.64 -11.60 -18.28
C MET A 223 7.61 -10.53 -17.21
N ASN A 224 7.19 -10.94 -16.02
CA ASN A 224 7.21 -10.11 -14.83
C ASN A 224 8.59 -10.21 -14.14
N VAL A 225 9.53 -9.35 -14.53
CA VAL A 225 10.90 -9.32 -13.96
C VAL A 225 10.93 -9.00 -12.45
N SER A 226 9.91 -8.33 -11.91
CA SER A 226 9.84 -8.03 -10.47
C SER A 226 9.72 -9.28 -9.59
N MET A 227 9.24 -10.40 -10.16
CA MET A 227 9.18 -11.71 -9.50
C MET A 227 10.57 -12.25 -9.16
N MET A 228 11.59 -11.84 -9.92
CA MET A 228 12.98 -12.24 -9.72
C MET A 228 13.66 -11.48 -8.57
N VAL A 229 13.06 -10.38 -8.11
CA VAL A 229 13.57 -9.60 -6.98
C VAL A 229 12.99 -10.14 -5.68
N PRO A 230 13.84 -10.53 -4.70
CA PRO A 230 13.36 -11.08 -3.44
C PRO A 230 12.55 -10.04 -2.66
N VAL A 231 11.50 -10.51 -1.97
CA VAL A 231 10.68 -9.65 -1.11
C VAL A 231 11.56 -9.06 0.00
N PRO A 232 11.54 -7.72 0.22
CA PRO A 232 12.30 -7.08 1.28
C PRO A 232 12.04 -7.70 2.66
N LYS A 233 13.06 -8.34 3.23
CA LYS A 233 12.98 -8.92 4.58
C LYS A 233 13.19 -7.84 5.63
N ARG A 234 12.41 -7.92 6.71
CA ARG A 234 12.59 -7.01 7.85
C ARG A 234 13.96 -7.30 8.48
N PRO A 235 14.82 -6.29 8.70
CA PRO A 235 16.07 -6.49 9.41
C PRO A 235 15.78 -7.11 10.78
N LYS A 236 16.50 -8.17 11.15
CA LYS A 236 16.47 -8.67 12.53
C LYS A 236 16.91 -7.53 13.44
N LYS A 237 16.07 -7.18 14.41
CA LYS A 237 16.50 -6.31 15.50
C LYS A 237 17.53 -7.08 16.32
N ASP A 238 18.61 -6.41 16.72
CA ASP A 238 19.62 -7.05 17.55
C ASP A 238 18.99 -7.39 18.92
N ALA A 239 19.43 -8.48 19.54
CA ALA A 239 18.84 -8.96 20.80
C ALA A 239 18.92 -7.89 21.93
N ALA A 240 19.96 -7.05 21.92
CA ALA A 240 20.11 -5.91 22.82
C ALA A 240 19.03 -4.83 22.61
N ASP A 241 18.68 -4.55 21.35
CA ASP A 241 17.68 -3.56 20.93
C ASP A 241 16.24 -4.03 21.24
N THR A 242 16.08 -5.36 21.34
CA THR A 242 14.83 -6.01 21.73
C THR A 242 14.69 -6.02 23.25
N ARG A 243 15.76 -6.30 24.01
CA ARG A 243 15.74 -6.22 25.49
C ARG A 243 15.44 -4.81 25.99
N ALA A 244 16.03 -3.76 25.42
CA ALA A 244 15.78 -2.37 25.82
C ALA A 244 14.34 -1.88 25.55
N LYS A 245 13.61 -2.51 24.61
CA LYS A 245 12.19 -2.21 24.33
C LYS A 245 11.22 -3.25 24.89
N ALA A 246 11.69 -4.43 25.28
CA ALA A 246 10.87 -5.49 25.87
C ALA A 246 10.68 -5.30 27.38
N THR A 247 11.56 -4.54 28.06
CA THR A 247 11.38 -4.17 29.48
C THR A 247 10.26 -3.16 29.72
N PHE A 248 9.75 -2.51 28.67
CA PHE A 248 8.60 -1.63 28.77
C PHE A 248 7.62 -1.98 27.64
N THR A 249 6.71 -2.93 27.91
CA THR A 249 5.41 -2.92 27.24
C THR A 249 4.94 -1.47 27.27
N PRO A 250 4.68 -0.79 26.13
CA PRO A 250 4.25 0.60 26.16
C PRO A 250 3.08 0.68 27.12
N ILE A 251 3.18 1.52 28.15
CA ILE A 251 2.14 1.70 29.16
C ILE A 251 0.84 1.91 28.38
N LEU A 252 0.00 0.89 28.41
CA LEU A 252 -1.35 0.95 27.87
C LEU A 252 -2.15 1.79 28.85
N ALA A 253 -3.06 2.60 28.33
CA ALA A 253 -3.97 3.33 29.19
C ALA A 253 -4.72 2.32 30.09
N SER A 254 -4.66 2.57 31.39
CA SER A 254 -5.45 1.87 32.40
C SER A 254 -6.94 2.14 32.18
N PRO A 255 -7.84 1.30 32.73
CA PRO A 255 -9.27 1.55 32.65
C PRO A 255 -9.66 2.93 33.22
N LEU A 256 -8.96 3.41 34.26
CA LEU A 256 -9.17 4.73 34.85
C LEU A 256 -8.76 5.87 33.91
N GLU A 257 -7.61 5.76 33.23
CA GLU A 257 -7.17 6.75 32.23
C GLU A 257 -8.14 6.78 31.04
N LEU A 258 -8.61 5.61 30.59
CA LEU A 258 -9.61 5.48 29.54
C LEU A 258 -10.95 6.11 29.94
N HIS A 259 -11.39 5.89 31.18
CA HIS A 259 -12.58 6.51 31.75
C HIS A 259 -12.44 8.04 31.75
N ASN A 260 -11.36 8.55 32.36
CA ASN A 260 -11.11 9.97 32.48
C ASN A 260 -11.00 10.63 31.10
N PHE A 261 -10.46 9.94 30.09
CA PHE A 261 -10.45 10.41 28.72
C PHE A 261 -11.86 10.49 28.11
N ALA A 262 -12.59 9.38 28.05
CA ALA A 262 -13.81 9.26 27.27
C ALA A 262 -15.06 9.88 27.92
N PHE A 263 -15.10 9.95 29.25
CA PHE A 263 -16.29 10.35 30.01
C PHE A 263 -16.14 11.64 30.80
N LYS A 264 -14.90 12.14 30.98
CA LYS A 264 -14.65 13.41 31.66
C LYS A 264 -13.98 14.42 30.74
N TRP A 265 -12.80 14.08 30.22
CA TRP A 265 -11.98 15.04 29.49
C TRP A 265 -12.60 15.48 28.17
N LEU A 266 -13.12 14.52 27.37
CA LEU A 266 -13.79 14.83 26.10
C LEU A 266 -15.06 15.66 26.25
N THR A 267 -15.70 15.64 27.42
CA THR A 267 -16.94 16.38 27.68
C THR A 267 -16.72 17.71 28.39
N THR A 268 -15.67 17.86 29.20
CA THR A 268 -15.48 19.05 30.04
C THR A 268 -14.32 19.96 29.65
N ASN A 269 -13.26 19.42 29.05
CA ASN A 269 -12.00 20.17 28.87
C ASN A 269 -11.62 20.39 27.40
N TYR A 270 -12.29 19.69 26.49
CA TYR A 270 -12.07 19.78 25.06
C TYR A 270 -13.41 20.06 24.43
N GLU A 271 -13.59 21.21 23.76
CA GLU A 271 -14.77 21.50 22.93
C GLU A 271 -14.80 20.52 21.75
N CYS A 272 -15.19 19.29 22.05
CA CYS A 272 -15.27 18.20 21.10
C CYS A 272 -16.72 18.09 20.66
N HIS A 273 -16.94 18.08 19.34
CA HIS A 273 -18.28 17.85 18.82
C HIS A 273 -18.82 16.50 19.35
N PRO A 274 -20.08 16.40 19.81
CA PRO A 274 -20.62 15.19 20.42
C PRO A 274 -20.46 13.94 19.55
N SER A 275 -20.61 14.05 18.22
CA SER A 275 -20.35 12.93 17.29
C SER A 275 -18.91 12.37 17.36
N ILE A 276 -17.89 13.20 17.65
CA ILE A 276 -16.52 12.71 17.86
C ILE A 276 -16.44 11.94 19.17
N VAL A 277 -17.05 12.49 20.24
CA VAL A 277 -17.08 11.87 21.56
C VAL A 277 -17.76 10.50 21.49
N ASN A 278 -18.94 10.44 20.85
CA ASN A 278 -19.72 9.23 20.67
C ASN A 278 -19.00 8.21 19.76
N ALA A 279 -18.32 8.64 18.70
CA ALA A 279 -17.49 7.73 17.89
C ALA A 279 -16.31 7.14 18.70
N ILE A 280 -15.66 7.94 19.55
CA ILE A 280 -14.56 7.47 20.41
C ILE A 280 -15.09 6.50 21.47
N ARG A 281 -16.20 6.83 22.14
CA ARG A 281 -16.85 5.97 23.15
C ARG A 281 -17.26 4.64 22.55
N LEU A 282 -17.97 4.65 21.42
CA LEU A 282 -18.38 3.42 20.76
C LEU A 282 -17.16 2.57 20.37
N GLN A 283 -16.10 3.18 19.83
CA GLN A 283 -14.86 2.45 19.53
C GLN A 283 -14.21 1.83 20.77
N LEU A 284 -14.09 2.61 21.83
CA LEU A 284 -13.43 2.23 23.07
C LEU A 284 -14.16 1.07 23.73
N LEU A 285 -15.49 1.15 23.85
CA LEU A 285 -16.33 0.17 24.52
C LEU A 285 -16.49 -1.14 23.73
N THR A 286 -16.39 -1.09 22.40
CA THR A 286 -16.60 -2.25 21.53
C THR A 286 -15.32 -2.91 21.02
N GLY A 287 -14.15 -2.29 21.22
CA GLY A 287 -12.87 -2.78 20.71
C GLY A 287 -12.77 -2.79 19.17
N GLN A 288 -13.68 -2.10 18.47
CA GLN A 288 -13.67 -2.07 17.01
C GLN A 288 -12.57 -1.16 16.45
N ARG A 289 -12.24 -1.37 15.17
CA ARG A 289 -11.42 -0.41 14.44
C ARG A 289 -12.23 0.86 14.27
N ILE A 290 -11.59 2.01 14.45
CA ILE A 290 -12.27 3.29 14.27
C ILE A 290 -12.88 3.47 12.90
N GLU A 291 -12.24 2.96 11.84
CA GLU A 291 -12.78 2.99 10.48
C GLU A 291 -14.13 2.28 10.43
N THR A 292 -14.26 1.13 11.10
CA THR A 292 -15.52 0.39 11.24
C THR A 292 -16.58 1.20 11.97
N VAL A 293 -16.20 1.97 13.00
CA VAL A 293 -17.14 2.81 13.76
C VAL A 293 -17.63 3.98 12.92
N VAL A 294 -16.73 4.74 12.31
CA VAL A 294 -17.14 5.94 11.54
C VAL A 294 -17.84 5.56 10.24
N SER A 295 -17.48 4.43 9.61
CA SER A 295 -18.16 3.97 8.40
C SER A 295 -19.49 3.27 8.67
N ALA A 296 -19.88 3.08 9.95
CA ALA A 296 -21.09 2.35 10.30
C ALA A 296 -22.34 3.02 9.72
N HIS A 297 -23.27 2.25 9.19
CA HIS A 297 -24.55 2.78 8.69
C HIS A 297 -25.61 2.75 9.79
N LYS A 298 -26.54 3.71 9.77
CA LYS A 298 -27.69 3.75 10.70
C LYS A 298 -28.47 2.42 10.69
N SER A 299 -28.66 1.86 9.48
CA SER A 299 -29.33 0.58 9.23
C SER A 299 -28.63 -0.65 9.84
N GLU A 300 -27.36 -0.55 10.22
CA GLU A 300 -26.64 -1.66 10.86
C GLU A 300 -26.99 -1.80 12.34
N PHE A 301 -27.65 -0.82 12.95
CA PHE A 301 -28.00 -0.83 14.38
C PHE A 301 -29.45 -1.25 14.55
N VAL A 302 -29.64 -2.54 14.82
CA VAL A 302 -30.97 -3.13 15.01
C VAL A 302 -31.39 -2.97 16.46
N ARG A 303 -32.48 -2.25 16.69
CA ARG A 303 -33.09 -2.10 18.01
C ARG A 303 -33.69 -3.42 18.48
N THR A 304 -33.47 -3.78 19.74
CA THR A 304 -33.99 -5.01 20.35
C THR A 304 -34.79 -4.71 21.61
N LEU A 305 -36.08 -5.07 21.59
CA LEU A 305 -36.98 -4.94 22.74
C LEU A 305 -36.95 -6.21 23.60
N GLY A 306 -37.04 -6.06 24.93
CA GLY A 306 -37.09 -7.19 25.87
C GLY A 306 -35.81 -8.04 25.95
N ARG A 307 -34.69 -7.57 25.40
CA ARG A 307 -33.37 -8.22 25.47
C ARG A 307 -32.47 -7.50 26.48
N PRO A 308 -31.43 -8.17 27.03
CA PRO A 308 -30.49 -7.53 27.94
C PRO A 308 -29.60 -6.47 27.28
N TRP A 309 -29.51 -6.48 25.94
CA TRP A 309 -28.95 -5.39 25.13
C TRP A 309 -30.06 -4.62 24.43
N ARG A 310 -29.85 -3.32 24.18
CA ARG A 310 -30.84 -2.45 23.52
C ARG A 310 -30.65 -2.36 22.01
N TYR A 311 -29.42 -2.48 21.55
CA TYR A 311 -29.07 -2.50 20.13
C TYR A 311 -28.16 -3.69 19.83
N VAL A 312 -28.31 -4.24 18.64
CA VAL A 312 -27.33 -5.15 18.03
C VAL A 312 -26.73 -4.44 16.81
N TRP A 313 -25.41 -4.31 16.80
CA TRP A 313 -24.68 -3.80 15.64
C TRP A 313 -24.35 -4.95 14.69
N ALA A 314 -24.98 -4.96 13.52
CA ALA A 314 -24.77 -5.91 12.45
C ALA A 314 -23.68 -5.40 11.48
N LEU A 315 -22.43 -5.75 11.77
CA LEU A 315 -21.28 -5.37 10.96
C LEU A 315 -21.21 -6.17 9.66
N GLY A 316 -21.38 -5.52 8.52
CA GLY A 316 -21.25 -6.20 7.23
C GLY A 316 -22.11 -5.58 6.12
N PRO A 317 -22.26 -6.29 4.99
CA PRO A 317 -21.76 -7.65 4.73
C PRO A 317 -20.25 -7.66 4.47
N ASP A 318 -19.59 -8.76 4.81
CA ASP A 318 -18.25 -9.02 4.30
C ASP A 318 -18.26 -9.39 2.80
N LYS A 319 -17.10 -9.73 2.22
CA LYS A 319 -17.00 -10.11 0.80
C LYS A 319 -17.81 -11.36 0.44
N GLN A 320 -18.26 -12.13 1.43
CA GLN A 320 -19.03 -13.35 1.28
C GLN A 320 -20.50 -13.16 1.68
N GLY A 321 -20.95 -11.92 1.94
CA GLY A 321 -22.33 -11.64 2.33
C GLY A 321 -22.63 -11.90 3.81
N ALA A 322 -21.63 -12.25 4.62
CA ALA A 322 -21.82 -12.58 6.03
C ALA A 322 -21.77 -11.33 6.91
N TYR A 323 -22.55 -11.34 7.99
CA TYR A 323 -22.58 -10.26 8.98
C TYR A 323 -22.07 -10.76 10.33
N ARG A 324 -21.35 -9.88 11.02
CA ARG A 324 -20.94 -10.11 12.39
C ARG A 324 -21.81 -9.28 13.33
N LEU A 325 -22.53 -9.96 14.20
CA LEU A 325 -23.42 -9.32 15.16
C LEU A 325 -22.69 -9.01 16.48
N LEU A 326 -22.90 -7.79 16.98
CA LEU A 326 -22.36 -7.30 18.25
C LEU A 326 -23.51 -6.74 19.11
N PRO A 327 -23.94 -7.45 20.15
CA PRO A 327 -24.92 -6.94 21.10
C PRO A 327 -24.28 -5.85 21.97
N LEU A 328 -24.82 -4.64 21.95
CA LEU A 328 -24.22 -3.49 22.60
C LEU A 328 -24.62 -3.43 24.08
N PRO A 329 -23.67 -3.24 25.02
CA PRO A 329 -23.96 -2.94 26.42
C PRO A 329 -24.58 -1.55 26.58
N ASP A 330 -24.96 -1.16 27.80
CA ASP A 330 -25.87 -0.04 28.03
C ASP A 330 -25.30 1.30 27.54
N VAL A 331 -24.05 1.62 27.87
CA VAL A 331 -23.45 2.91 27.49
C VAL A 331 -23.10 2.95 25.99
N ALA A 332 -22.63 1.83 25.45
CA ALA A 332 -22.46 1.70 23.99
C ALA A 332 -23.81 1.83 23.25
N SER A 333 -24.88 1.26 23.79
CA SER A 333 -26.23 1.38 23.24
C SER A 333 -26.75 2.82 23.33
N TYR A 334 -26.53 3.50 24.46
CA TYR A 334 -26.88 4.90 24.65
C TYR A 334 -26.17 5.80 23.64
N THR A 335 -24.88 5.56 23.41
CA THR A 335 -24.08 6.28 22.40
C THR A 335 -24.68 6.16 20.99
N VAL A 336 -25.16 4.96 20.63
CA VAL A 336 -25.84 4.73 19.34
C VAL A 336 -27.22 5.38 19.33
N HIS A 337 -27.96 5.28 20.43
CA HIS A 337 -29.28 5.88 20.56
C HIS A 337 -29.23 7.40 20.34
N GLU A 338 -28.36 8.12 21.05
CA GLU A 338 -28.16 9.57 20.85
C GLU A 338 -27.90 9.91 19.38
N MET A 339 -27.01 9.17 18.71
CA MET A 339 -26.69 9.42 17.30
C MET A 339 -27.85 9.08 16.33
N LEU A 340 -28.86 8.35 16.78
CA LEU A 340 -30.05 7.99 16.00
C LEU A 340 -31.28 8.83 16.34
N THR A 341 -31.31 9.52 17.49
CA THR A 341 -32.50 10.24 17.98
C THR A 341 -32.29 11.71 18.28
N ASP A 342 -31.05 12.18 18.45
CA ASP A 342 -30.76 13.59 18.71
C ASP A 342 -30.80 14.42 17.41
N GLU A 343 -31.77 15.34 17.31
CA GLU A 343 -31.99 16.21 16.15
C GLU A 343 -30.75 17.05 15.78
N GLU A 344 -29.88 17.40 16.75
CA GLU A 344 -28.66 18.15 16.46
C GLU A 344 -27.55 17.30 15.82
N LEU A 345 -27.61 15.98 16.02
CA LEU A 345 -26.59 15.03 15.57
C LEU A 345 -26.98 14.28 14.30
N ILE A 346 -28.29 14.12 14.08
CA ILE A 346 -28.83 13.45 12.90
C ILE A 346 -28.64 14.32 11.65
N VAL A 347 -28.31 13.66 10.55
CA VAL A 347 -28.43 14.21 9.20
C VAL A 347 -29.26 13.21 8.42
N ASP A 348 -30.54 13.49 8.19
CA ASP A 348 -31.54 12.52 7.72
C ASP A 348 -31.12 11.82 6.43
N GLU A 349 -30.63 12.57 5.45
CA GLU A 349 -30.22 12.05 4.14
C GLU A 349 -28.90 11.28 4.18
N ASN A 350 -28.13 11.37 5.28
CA ASN A 350 -26.88 10.65 5.42
C ASN A 350 -27.11 9.24 5.99
N VAL A 351 -26.59 8.22 5.30
CA VAL A 351 -26.71 6.82 5.70
C VAL A 351 -25.83 6.44 6.90
N HIS A 352 -24.77 7.19 7.17
CA HIS A 352 -23.82 6.90 8.23
C HIS A 352 -24.35 7.30 9.61
N LEU A 353 -24.03 6.50 10.64
CA LEU A 353 -24.34 6.82 12.03
C LEU A 353 -23.59 8.09 12.47
N PHE A 354 -22.35 8.26 12.00
CA PHE A 354 -21.52 9.43 12.27
C PHE A 354 -21.30 10.24 10.99
N PRO A 355 -22.18 11.21 10.67
CA PRO A 355 -22.03 12.05 9.48
C PRO A 355 -20.79 12.97 9.59
N PRO A 356 -20.30 13.55 8.48
CA PRO A 356 -19.20 14.49 8.52
C PRO A 356 -19.61 15.76 9.27
N LEU A 357 -18.69 16.36 10.03
CA LEU A 357 -18.96 17.60 10.78
C LEU A 357 -19.03 18.84 9.88
N ARG A 358 -18.38 18.77 8.72
CA ARG A 358 -18.37 19.83 7.73
C ARG A 358 -18.71 19.21 6.37
N PRO A 359 -19.44 19.93 5.51
CA PRO A 359 -19.63 19.56 4.13
C PRO A 359 -18.32 19.34 3.39
N ASP A 360 -18.37 18.59 2.29
CA ASP A 360 -17.24 18.44 1.39
C ASP A 360 -16.77 19.80 0.84
N LYS A 361 -15.45 19.94 0.64
CA LYS A 361 -14.84 21.19 0.15
C LYS A 361 -15.47 21.57 -1.20
N GLY A 362 -16.17 22.72 -1.23
CA GLY A 362 -16.84 23.25 -2.42
C GLY A 362 -18.36 23.04 -2.45
N LYS A 363 -18.94 22.33 -1.48
CA LYS A 363 -20.39 22.24 -1.28
C LYS A 363 -20.71 22.87 0.07
N SER A 364 -21.29 24.08 0.14
CA SER A 364 -21.26 24.85 1.40
C SER A 364 -22.15 24.32 2.52
N THR A 365 -23.07 23.37 2.25
CA THR A 365 -24.03 22.86 3.26
C THR A 365 -24.33 21.35 3.16
N ASP A 366 -23.85 20.67 2.13
CA ASP A 366 -24.20 19.27 1.88
C ASP A 366 -23.40 18.30 2.77
N ARG A 367 -24.05 17.81 3.84
CA ARG A 367 -23.56 16.75 4.73
C ARG A 367 -24.19 15.39 4.46
N SER A 368 -24.96 15.25 3.37
CA SER A 368 -25.69 14.01 3.03
C SER A 368 -24.77 12.84 2.64
N HIS A 369 -23.49 13.12 2.39
CA HIS A 369 -22.52 12.14 1.91
C HIS A 369 -21.30 12.01 2.81
N GLY A 370 -20.74 10.80 2.86
CA GLY A 370 -19.52 10.50 3.62
C GLY A 370 -19.76 10.38 5.12
N HIS A 371 -18.69 10.12 5.86
CA HIS A 371 -18.72 9.90 7.30
C HIS A 371 -17.73 10.81 8.04
N LEU A 372 -17.81 10.80 9.37
CA LEU A 372 -16.92 11.52 10.26
C LEU A 372 -15.44 11.24 9.91
N SER A 373 -14.67 12.32 9.81
CA SER A 373 -13.26 12.26 9.42
C SER A 373 -12.38 11.64 10.51
N TYR A 374 -11.53 10.70 10.11
CA TYR A 374 -10.52 10.10 10.99
C TYR A 374 -9.57 11.13 11.61
N SER A 375 -9.29 12.23 10.91
CA SER A 375 -8.40 13.28 11.39
C SER A 375 -8.94 13.96 12.65
N ALA A 376 -10.26 14.16 12.75
CA ALA A 376 -10.87 14.79 13.92
C ALA A 376 -10.68 13.93 15.18
N ILE A 377 -10.92 12.62 15.05
CA ILE A 377 -10.71 11.64 16.11
C ILE A 377 -9.23 11.56 16.52
N LYS A 378 -8.34 11.51 15.53
CA LYS A 378 -6.89 11.49 15.78
C LYS A 378 -6.43 12.74 16.53
N ASN A 379 -6.94 13.92 16.18
CA ASN A 379 -6.59 15.17 16.84
C ASN A 379 -7.05 15.17 18.31
N ALA A 380 -8.26 14.72 18.60
CA ALA A 380 -8.75 14.60 19.98
C ALA A 380 -7.82 13.72 20.85
N ILE A 381 -7.35 12.59 20.31
CA ILE A 381 -6.40 11.71 21.02
C ILE A 381 -5.02 12.36 21.16
N ILE A 382 -4.54 13.10 20.15
CA ILE A 382 -3.27 13.84 20.21
C ILE A 382 -3.29 14.91 21.31
N GLU A 383 -4.42 15.59 21.47
CA GLU A 383 -4.61 16.58 22.52
C GLU A 383 -4.64 15.92 23.91
N ALA A 384 -5.38 14.82 24.05
CA ALA A 384 -5.47 14.08 25.31
C ALA A 384 -4.16 13.44 25.80
N ARG A 385 -3.16 13.27 24.93
CA ARG A 385 -1.82 12.77 25.31
C ARG A 385 -0.80 13.88 25.60
N LYS A 386 -1.17 15.15 25.46
CA LYS A 386 -0.28 16.26 25.82
C LYS A 386 0.00 16.22 27.32
N LYS A 387 1.05 16.91 27.77
CA LYS A 387 1.38 17.01 29.19
C LYS A 387 0.17 17.54 29.97
N GLY A 388 -0.28 16.79 30.99
CA GLY A 388 -1.47 17.11 31.78
C GLY A 388 -2.78 16.54 31.23
N GLY A 389 -2.77 15.87 30.08
CA GLY A 389 -3.91 15.14 29.54
C GLY A 389 -4.12 13.78 30.22
N PRO A 390 -5.30 13.17 30.04
CA PRO A 390 -5.70 11.93 30.72
C PRO A 390 -5.07 10.67 30.13
N LEU A 391 -4.48 10.73 28.93
CA LEU A 391 -3.86 9.59 28.27
C LEU A 391 -2.34 9.61 28.42
N PRO A 392 -1.69 8.44 28.55
CA PRO A 392 -0.24 8.38 28.62
C PRO A 392 0.38 8.85 27.30
N THR A 393 1.56 9.49 27.37
CA THR A 393 2.28 9.99 26.17
C THR A 393 2.67 8.87 25.20
N THR A 394 2.73 7.63 25.69
CA THR A 394 2.96 6.40 24.91
C THR A 394 1.75 5.96 24.09
N PHE A 395 0.57 6.51 24.35
CA PHE A 395 -0.67 6.22 23.62
C PHE A 395 -0.59 6.81 22.19
N ARG A 396 -0.59 5.92 21.19
CA ARG A 396 -0.29 6.27 19.79
C ARG A 396 -1.51 6.65 18.97
N GLY A 397 -2.70 6.21 19.36
CA GLY A 397 -3.93 6.50 18.62
C GLY A 397 -5.02 5.45 18.83
N THR A 398 -6.02 5.47 17.96
CA THR A 398 -7.22 4.62 18.01
C THR A 398 -6.96 3.12 18.08
N HIS A 399 -5.84 2.62 17.54
CA HIS A 399 -5.47 1.22 17.66
C HIS A 399 -5.11 0.82 19.10
N ASP A 400 -4.64 1.76 19.93
CA ASP A 400 -4.35 1.48 21.33
C ASP A 400 -5.64 1.36 22.17
N HIS A 401 -6.78 1.93 21.76
CA HIS A 401 -8.09 1.60 22.38
C HIS A 401 -8.39 0.11 22.25
N ARG A 402 -8.26 -0.42 21.02
CA ARG A 402 -8.49 -1.84 20.74
C ARG A 402 -7.46 -2.73 21.44
N ARG A 403 -6.20 -2.32 21.50
CA ARG A 403 -5.17 -3.05 22.24
C ARG A 403 -5.47 -3.07 23.74
N ALA A 404 -5.91 -1.95 24.30
CA ALA A 404 -6.34 -1.88 25.69
C ALA A 404 -7.54 -2.81 25.95
N PHE A 405 -8.54 -2.85 25.05
CA PHE A 405 -9.64 -3.81 25.10
C PHE A 405 -9.13 -5.25 25.20
N THR A 406 -8.29 -5.69 24.25
CA THR A 406 -7.78 -7.06 24.25
C THR A 406 -6.91 -7.38 25.47
N THR A 407 -6.06 -6.44 25.90
CA THR A 407 -5.14 -6.66 27.02
C THR A 407 -5.85 -6.68 28.37
N HIS A 408 -6.85 -5.82 28.57
CA HIS A 408 -7.59 -5.77 29.83
C HIS A 408 -8.57 -6.93 30.01
N MET A 409 -8.79 -7.70 28.95
CA MET A 409 -9.69 -8.86 28.89
C MET A 409 -8.93 -10.18 28.68
N ASP A 410 -7.59 -10.15 28.71
CA ASP A 410 -6.73 -11.31 28.42
C ASP A 410 -6.83 -12.41 29.49
N ASP A 411 -7.15 -12.06 30.74
CA ASP A 411 -7.43 -13.02 31.82
C ASP A 411 -8.87 -13.55 31.74
N TRP A 412 -9.17 -14.20 30.62
CA TRP A 412 -10.50 -14.72 30.31
C TRP A 412 -11.00 -15.75 31.33
N THR A 413 -10.08 -16.49 31.98
CA THR A 413 -10.39 -17.46 33.04
C THR A 413 -10.96 -16.79 34.27
N THR A 414 -10.30 -15.75 34.80
CA THR A 414 -10.77 -15.03 35.99
C THR A 414 -12.06 -14.25 35.70
N LEU A 415 -12.24 -13.80 34.46
CA LEU A 415 -13.46 -13.10 34.01
C LEU A 415 -14.61 -14.09 33.70
N GLY A 416 -14.33 -15.39 33.69
CA GLY A 416 -15.29 -16.48 33.54
C GLY A 416 -15.85 -16.64 32.12
N PHE A 417 -15.12 -16.19 31.09
CA PHE A 417 -15.50 -16.42 29.70
C PHE A 417 -15.34 -17.90 29.33
N VAL A 418 -16.06 -18.32 28.29
CA VAL A 418 -16.10 -19.72 27.85
C VAL A 418 -14.71 -20.20 27.40
N ASP A 419 -14.00 -19.39 26.63
CA ASP A 419 -12.62 -19.67 26.21
C ASP A 419 -11.81 -18.39 25.93
N GLY A 420 -10.51 -18.56 25.66
CA GLY A 420 -9.63 -17.46 25.26
C GLY A 420 -9.96 -16.83 23.89
N LYS A 421 -10.91 -17.40 23.14
CA LYS A 421 -11.39 -16.85 21.86
C LYS A 421 -12.63 -15.98 22.04
N SER A 422 -13.32 -15.98 23.18
CA SER A 422 -14.47 -15.10 23.46
C SER A 422 -14.14 -13.63 23.16
N VAL A 423 -12.95 -13.15 23.55
CA VAL A 423 -12.49 -11.77 23.24
C VAL A 423 -12.20 -11.57 21.74
N GLU A 424 -11.68 -12.62 21.07
CA GLU A 424 -11.45 -12.60 19.63
C GLU A 424 -12.76 -12.55 18.84
N THR A 425 -13.82 -13.24 19.28
CA THR A 425 -15.14 -13.23 18.62
C THR A 425 -15.73 -11.81 18.52
N VAL A 426 -15.53 -11.00 19.56
CA VAL A 426 -15.94 -9.58 19.58
C VAL A 426 -15.12 -8.74 18.61
N THR A 427 -13.86 -9.07 18.35
CA THR A 427 -12.93 -8.15 17.66
C THR A 427 -12.51 -8.60 16.25
N HIS A 428 -12.54 -9.89 15.91
CA HIS A 428 -12.09 -10.47 14.64
C HIS A 428 -13.22 -10.70 13.63
N LYS A 429 -12.86 -10.70 12.34
CA LYS A 429 -13.78 -10.63 11.19
C LYS A 429 -14.35 -11.99 10.76
N ASN A 430 -13.77 -13.10 11.18
CA ASN A 430 -14.03 -14.42 10.58
C ASN A 430 -15.02 -15.25 11.41
N GLU A 431 -16.24 -14.74 11.59
CA GLU A 431 -17.35 -15.56 12.05
C GLU A 431 -18.14 -16.08 10.84
N GLY A 432 -18.58 -17.32 10.93
CA GLY A 432 -19.14 -18.11 9.83
C GLY A 432 -20.47 -17.60 9.25
N ARG A 433 -20.94 -18.36 8.25
CA ARG A 433 -22.07 -18.08 7.35
C ARG A 433 -23.43 -18.11 8.07
N GLU A 434 -23.85 -17.02 8.69
CA GLU A 434 -25.23 -16.89 9.18
C GLU A 434 -25.90 -15.63 8.61
N SER A 435 -27.17 -15.74 8.22
CA SER A 435 -27.98 -14.59 7.80
C SER A 435 -28.41 -13.77 9.03
N VAL A 436 -28.34 -12.44 8.94
CA VAL A 436 -28.67 -11.47 10.01
C VAL A 436 -30.00 -11.78 10.71
N SER A 437 -31.02 -12.15 9.94
CA SER A 437 -32.37 -12.45 10.44
C SER A 437 -32.46 -13.74 11.24
N GLN A 438 -31.55 -14.70 11.06
CA GLN A 438 -31.59 -15.94 11.84
C GLN A 438 -30.98 -15.72 13.24
N SER A 439 -29.84 -15.05 13.34
CA SER A 439 -29.11 -14.96 14.61
C SER A 439 -29.64 -13.88 15.57
N ILE A 440 -30.19 -12.76 15.06
CA ILE A 440 -30.79 -11.70 15.91
C ILE A 440 -32.07 -12.19 16.60
N TYR A 441 -32.92 -12.93 15.90
CA TYR A 441 -34.23 -13.35 16.41
C TYR A 441 -34.15 -14.63 17.24
N ASN A 442 -33.24 -15.56 16.92
CA ASN A 442 -33.12 -16.86 17.59
C ASN A 442 -32.35 -16.84 18.92
N TYR A 443 -31.89 -15.66 19.39
CA TYR A 443 -31.17 -15.53 20.67
C TYR A 443 -29.98 -16.49 20.79
N ASP A 444 -29.12 -16.49 19.77
CA ASP A 444 -27.93 -17.34 19.70
C ASP A 444 -27.08 -17.20 20.99
N GLU A 445 -26.65 -18.32 21.56
CA GLU A 445 -25.76 -18.35 22.72
C GLU A 445 -24.48 -17.55 22.50
N LYS A 446 -24.01 -17.46 21.25
CA LYS A 446 -22.87 -16.61 20.88
C LYS A 446 -23.10 -15.13 21.16
N LEU A 447 -24.34 -14.62 21.00
CA LEU A 447 -24.65 -13.23 21.34
C LEU A 447 -24.57 -12.99 22.84
N LYS A 448 -25.02 -13.93 23.67
CA LYS A 448 -24.89 -13.82 25.12
C LYS A 448 -23.43 -13.73 25.55
N GLU A 449 -22.57 -14.57 24.99
CA GLU A 449 -21.15 -14.57 25.32
C GLU A 449 -20.47 -13.26 24.91
N LYS A 450 -20.74 -12.78 23.68
CA LYS A 450 -20.24 -11.47 23.23
C LYS A 450 -20.72 -10.32 24.10
N PHE A 451 -22.01 -10.34 24.46
CA PHE A 451 -22.58 -9.33 25.35
C PHE A 451 -21.88 -9.33 26.70
N ARG A 452 -21.64 -10.51 27.27
CA ARG A 452 -20.90 -10.66 28.53
C ARG A 452 -19.50 -10.05 28.43
N VAL A 453 -18.73 -10.37 27.39
CA VAL A 453 -17.40 -9.78 27.17
C VAL A 453 -17.47 -8.25 27.08
N LEU A 454 -18.38 -7.72 26.26
CA LEU A 454 -18.56 -6.28 26.07
C LEU A 454 -18.99 -5.58 27.36
N GLN A 455 -19.95 -6.14 28.09
CA GLN A 455 -20.45 -5.60 29.34
C GLN A 455 -19.39 -5.66 30.45
N THR A 456 -18.62 -6.74 30.55
CA THR A 456 -17.51 -6.83 31.49
C THR A 456 -16.47 -5.75 31.23
N TYR A 457 -16.12 -5.49 29.96
CA TYR A 457 -15.19 -4.42 29.63
C TYR A 457 -15.77 -3.02 29.88
N GLU A 458 -17.02 -2.78 29.49
CA GLU A 458 -17.73 -1.53 29.75
C GLU A 458 -17.73 -1.21 31.26
N ASN A 459 -18.11 -2.18 32.10
CA ASN A 459 -18.07 -2.05 33.55
C ASN A 459 -16.67 -1.75 34.08
N LYS A 460 -15.64 -2.44 33.55
CA LYS A 460 -14.25 -2.23 33.96
C LYS A 460 -13.78 -0.79 33.72
N VAL A 461 -14.22 -0.17 32.62
CA VAL A 461 -13.91 1.23 32.32
C VAL A 461 -14.78 2.17 33.15
N LEU A 462 -16.10 1.98 33.16
CA LEU A 462 -17.04 2.89 33.83
C LEU A 462 -16.79 2.99 35.32
N TYR A 463 -16.61 1.85 36.00
CA TYR A 463 -16.42 1.80 37.45
C TYR A 463 -14.94 1.82 37.88
N ALA A 464 -14.02 2.12 36.96
CA ALA A 464 -12.63 2.32 37.33
C ALA A 464 -12.41 3.40 38.42
N PRO A 465 -13.14 4.54 38.43
CA PRO A 465 -13.00 5.55 39.49
C PRO A 465 -13.40 5.08 40.89
N THR A 466 -14.28 4.08 40.98
CA THR A 466 -14.81 3.53 42.24
C THR A 466 -14.12 2.23 42.65
N GLY A 467 -12.98 1.90 42.03
CA GLY A 467 -12.28 0.64 42.30
C GLY A 467 -13.01 -0.61 41.81
N GLY A 468 -13.91 -0.46 40.84
CA GLY A 468 -14.73 -1.53 40.27
C GLY A 468 -16.08 -1.72 40.98
N VAL A 469 -16.41 -0.89 41.97
CA VAL A 469 -17.70 -0.93 42.65
C VAL A 469 -18.74 -0.25 41.78
N ARG A 470 -19.77 -0.99 41.38
CA ARG A 470 -20.94 -0.44 40.69
C ARG A 470 -21.64 0.57 41.60
N ASP A 471 -21.81 1.80 41.12
CA ASP A 471 -22.54 2.85 41.83
C ASP A 471 -23.80 3.27 41.06
N GLU A 472 -24.82 3.70 41.80
CA GLU A 472 -26.09 4.14 41.21
C GLU A 472 -25.94 5.41 40.38
N TYR A 473 -24.89 6.20 40.65
CA TYR A 473 -24.64 7.44 39.92
C TYR A 473 -24.39 7.13 38.45
N HIS A 474 -23.42 6.28 38.14
CA HIS A 474 -23.10 5.91 36.75
C HIS A 474 -24.26 5.14 36.08
N ASP A 475 -25.00 4.31 36.82
CA ASP A 475 -26.14 3.59 36.24
C ASP A 475 -27.24 4.55 35.77
N ARG A 476 -27.57 5.59 36.55
CA ARG A 476 -28.68 6.51 36.22
C ARG A 476 -28.44 7.37 34.99
N TYR A 477 -27.19 7.74 34.68
CA TYR A 477 -26.89 8.61 33.53
C TYR A 477 -27.03 7.91 32.18
N TRP A 478 -26.81 6.60 32.15
CA TRP A 478 -26.69 5.86 30.89
C TRP A 478 -27.74 4.78 30.70
N THR A 479 -28.56 4.49 31.71
CA THR A 479 -29.71 3.60 31.55
C THR A 479 -30.72 4.21 30.59
N LEU A 480 -30.82 3.62 29.39
CA LEU A 480 -31.97 3.81 28.51
C LEU A 480 -33.20 3.21 29.22
N ASN A 481 -33.98 4.07 29.87
CA ASN A 481 -35.17 3.67 30.60
C ASN A 481 -36.18 3.09 29.60
N PRO A 482 -36.64 1.83 29.73
CA PRO A 482 -37.57 1.22 28.79
C PRO A 482 -38.88 1.99 28.60
N HIS A 483 -39.22 2.91 29.52
CA HIS A 483 -40.40 3.77 29.44
C HIS A 483 -40.16 5.14 28.79
N ASN A 484 -38.91 5.60 28.64
CA ASN A 484 -38.58 6.85 27.93
C ASN A 484 -38.15 6.56 26.46
N LEU A 485 -38.65 5.46 25.93
CA LEU A 485 -38.14 4.81 24.71
C LEU A 485 -39.21 4.69 23.62
N ASP A 486 -40.41 5.23 23.81
CA ASP A 486 -41.33 5.46 22.70
C ASP A 486 -40.96 6.77 21.97
N PRO A 487 -41.04 6.80 20.63
CA PRO A 487 -40.73 7.98 19.83
C PRO A 487 -41.61 9.18 20.16
#